data_AF-A0A956DHY7-F1
#
_entry.id   AF-A0A956DHY7-F1
#
_cell.length_a   1.000
_cell.length_b   1.000
_cell.length_c   1.000
_cell.angle_alpha   90.00
_cell.angle_beta   90.00
_cell.angle_gamma   90.00
#
_symmetry.space_group_name_H-M   'P 1'
#
loop_
_entity.id
_entity.type
_entity.pdbx_description
1 polymer ?
#
loop_
_entity_poly.entity_id
_entity_poly.type
_entity_poly.pdbx_seq_one_letter_code
_entity_poly.pdbx_strand_id
1 'polypeptide(L)'
;MKITDLFIRRPVIAIVVNVVIVIAGLQAISSLTVRQYPRNENSTVVITTAYVGANADLVRGFITTPIERAIAAADGVDYIESESRQNVSIIRARLELNQDANRALSEIGAKVDRVRGDLPPEAEVPVIDVESADSQFAAAYLSFSSGFLEQNEITDYLVRVVQP
;
A
#
# COMPACT_ATOMS: atom_id res chain seq x y z
N MET A 1 54.29 -10.52 -8.97
CA MET A 1 54.32 -9.04 -8.91
C MET A 1 53.19 -8.59 -8.00
N LYS A 2 53.46 -7.79 -6.96
CA LYS A 2 52.43 -7.33 -6.01
C LYS A 2 51.62 -6.21 -6.68
N ILE A 3 50.29 -6.25 -6.60
CA ILE A 3 49.38 -5.25 -7.18
C ILE A 3 49.78 -3.82 -6.75
N THR A 4 50.26 -3.66 -5.52
CA THR A 4 50.74 -2.39 -4.96
C THR A 4 51.96 -1.81 -5.68
N ASP A 5 52.84 -2.65 -6.23
CA ASP A 5 54.08 -2.23 -6.89
C ASP A 5 53.80 -1.52 -8.24
N LEU A 6 52.68 -1.85 -8.89
CA LEU A 6 52.21 -1.19 -10.12
C LEU A 6 51.82 0.27 -9.87
N PHE A 7 51.11 0.54 -8.77
CA PHE A 7 50.68 1.88 -8.38
C PHE A 7 51.86 2.76 -7.91
N ILE A 8 52.88 2.15 -7.30
CA ILE A 8 54.11 2.85 -6.87
C ILE A 8 54.99 3.23 -8.07
N ARG A 9 55.17 2.32 -9.03
CA ARG A 9 56.01 2.57 -10.22
C ARG A 9 55.35 3.47 -11.27
N ARG A 10 54.02 3.54 -11.31
CA ARG A 10 53.24 4.36 -12.25
C ARG A 10 52.19 5.21 -11.51
N PRO A 11 52.60 6.32 -10.86
CA PRO A 11 51.72 7.14 -10.02
C PRO A 11 50.55 7.77 -10.79
N VAL A 12 50.71 7.98 -12.10
CA VAL A 12 49.63 8.49 -12.97
C VAL A 12 48.43 7.55 -12.99
N ILE A 13 48.62 6.23 -12.96
CA ILE A 13 47.52 5.26 -12.95
C ILE A 13 46.72 5.36 -11.65
N ALA A 14 47.40 5.58 -10.51
CA ALA A 14 46.73 5.77 -9.23
C ALA A 14 45.85 7.04 -9.22
N ILE A 15 46.35 8.14 -9.80
CA ILE A 15 45.60 9.40 -9.93
C ILE A 15 44.37 9.22 -10.81
N VAL A 16 44.50 8.57 -11.96
CA VAL A 16 43.36 8.34 -12.88
C VAL A 16 42.28 7.51 -12.21
N VAL A 17 42.64 6.42 -11.53
CA VAL A 17 41.66 5.58 -10.83
C VAL A 17 40.97 6.36 -9.71
N ASN A 18 41.70 7.20 -8.97
CA ASN A 18 41.13 8.05 -7.95
C ASN A 18 40.11 9.05 -8.54
N VAL A 19 40.46 9.73 -9.63
CA VAL A 19 39.57 10.67 -10.31
C VAL A 19 38.31 9.98 -10.83
N VAL A 20 38.44 8.77 -11.38
CA VAL A 20 37.27 7.97 -11.81
C VAL A 20 36.34 7.66 -10.64
N ILE A 21 36.89 7.27 -9.48
CA ILE A 21 36.09 7.02 -8.26
C ILE A 21 35.39 8.29 -7.79
N VAL A 22 36.08 9.44 -7.80
CA VAL A 22 35.47 10.73 -7.40
C VAL A 22 34.34 11.13 -8.34
N ILE A 23 34.52 10.99 -9.65
CA ILE A 23 33.47 11.30 -10.64
C ILE A 23 32.27 10.37 -10.45
N ALA A 24 32.50 9.07 -10.27
CA ALA A 24 31.43 8.10 -10.00
C ALA A 24 30.69 8.42 -8.69
N GLY A 25 31.42 8.83 -7.64
CA GLY A 25 30.83 9.26 -6.37
C GLY A 25 29.97 10.52 -6.51
N LEU A 26 30.44 11.53 -7.25
CA LEU A 26 29.67 12.75 -7.51
C LEU A 26 28.39 12.46 -8.30
N GLN A 27 28.44 11.54 -9.26
CA GLN A 27 27.25 11.11 -10.00
C GLN A 27 26.27 10.34 -9.11
N ALA A 28 26.78 9.46 -8.22
CA ALA A 28 25.93 8.69 -7.31
C ALA A 28 25.15 9.59 -6.35
N ILE A 29 25.76 10.68 -5.86
CA ILE A 29 25.12 11.65 -4.96
C ILE A 29 23.88 12.29 -5.60
N SER A 30 23.94 12.63 -6.89
CA SER A 30 22.81 13.26 -7.59
C SER A 30 21.77 12.26 -8.09
N SER A 31 22.15 11.00 -8.35
CA SER A 31 21.24 9.98 -8.87
C SER A 31 20.49 9.19 -7.79
N LEU A 32 20.96 9.15 -6.55
CA LEU A 32 20.32 8.37 -5.50
C LEU A 32 19.04 9.05 -5.01
N THR A 33 17.93 8.32 -5.04
CA THR A 33 16.69 8.74 -4.37
C THR A 33 16.88 8.65 -2.86
N VAL A 34 16.72 9.78 -2.17
CA VAL A 34 16.73 9.84 -0.71
C VAL A 34 15.39 9.33 -0.18
N ARG A 35 15.42 8.40 0.76
CA ARG A 35 14.24 7.89 1.47
C ARG A 35 14.48 7.95 2.97
N GLN A 36 13.45 8.28 3.73
CA GLN A 36 13.54 8.34 5.20
C GLN A 36 13.63 6.94 5.83
N TYR A 37 12.92 5.97 5.24
CA TYR A 37 12.91 4.57 5.65
C TYR A 37 13.20 3.65 4.45
N PRO A 38 13.76 2.45 4.67
CA PRO A 38 13.78 1.42 3.65
C PRO A 38 12.34 1.06 3.29
N ARG A 39 12.10 0.67 2.02
CA ARG A 39 10.78 0.17 1.62
C ARG A 39 10.44 -1.05 2.46
N ASN A 40 9.30 -0.97 3.14
CA ASN A 40 8.73 -2.09 3.87
C ASN A 40 7.57 -2.65 3.04
N GLU A 41 7.72 -3.88 2.55
CA GLU A 41 6.73 -4.53 1.69
C GLU A 41 5.59 -5.20 2.49
N ASN A 42 5.47 -4.93 3.79
CA ASN A 42 4.31 -5.39 4.55
C ASN A 42 3.06 -4.59 4.16
N SER A 43 2.25 -5.20 3.31
CA SER A 43 1.01 -4.63 2.78
C SER A 43 -0.20 -5.29 3.45
N THR A 44 -1.25 -4.51 3.65
CA THR A 44 -2.54 -4.97 4.11
C THR A 44 -3.54 -4.84 2.96
N VAL A 45 -4.27 -5.91 2.68
CA VAL A 45 -5.44 -5.83 1.79
C VAL A 45 -6.66 -5.53 2.64
N VAL A 46 -7.33 -4.41 2.34
CA VAL A 46 -8.53 -3.96 3.05
C VAL A 46 -9.74 -4.24 2.17
N ILE A 47 -10.64 -5.07 2.68
CA ILE A 47 -11.93 -5.36 2.05
C ILE A 47 -13.01 -4.62 2.84
N THR A 48 -13.69 -3.70 2.18
CA THR A 48 -14.82 -2.97 2.75
C THR A 48 -16.10 -3.38 2.04
N THR A 49 -17.08 -3.86 2.80
CA THR A 49 -18.39 -4.24 2.26
C THR A 49 -19.49 -3.55 3.05
N ALA A 50 -20.32 -2.78 2.35
CA ALA A 50 -21.48 -2.13 2.95
C ALA A 50 -22.69 -3.08 2.90
N TYR A 51 -23.38 -3.21 4.03
CA TYR A 51 -24.68 -3.89 4.13
C TYR A 51 -25.65 -3.01 4.92
N VAL A 52 -26.26 -2.05 4.20
CA VAL A 52 -27.07 -0.98 4.79
C VAL A 52 -28.33 -1.55 5.45
N GLY A 53 -28.63 -1.11 6.67
CA GLY A 53 -29.81 -1.54 7.42
C GLY A 53 -29.56 -2.75 8.34
N ALA A 54 -28.36 -3.33 8.34
CA ALA A 54 -27.97 -4.44 9.20
C ALA A 54 -27.23 -3.97 10.47
N ASN A 55 -27.51 -4.61 11.61
CA ASN A 55 -26.72 -4.46 12.83
C ASN A 55 -25.40 -5.24 12.73
N ALA A 56 -24.46 -4.92 13.62
CA ALA A 56 -23.11 -5.49 13.59
C ALA A 56 -23.09 -7.03 13.63
N ASP A 57 -24.03 -7.68 14.33
CA ASP A 57 -24.07 -9.14 14.41
C ASP A 57 -24.57 -9.79 13.11
N LEU A 58 -25.54 -9.18 12.43
CA LEU A 58 -25.98 -9.64 11.11
C LEU A 58 -24.88 -9.45 10.07
N VAL A 59 -24.21 -8.30 10.07
CA VAL A 59 -23.05 -8.04 9.21
C VAL A 59 -21.96 -9.07 9.46
N ARG A 60 -21.65 -9.36 10.74
CA ARG A 60 -20.66 -10.38 11.08
C ARG A 60 -21.03 -11.75 10.52
N GLY A 61 -22.26 -12.19 10.75
CA GLY A 61 -22.71 -13.53 10.37
C GLY A 61 -22.83 -13.74 8.86
N PHE A 62 -23.40 -12.77 8.14
CA PHE A 62 -23.74 -12.91 6.72
C PHE A 62 -22.70 -12.34 5.75
N ILE A 63 -21.84 -11.42 6.20
CA ILE A 63 -20.84 -10.77 5.34
C ILE A 63 -19.42 -11.13 5.81
N THR A 64 -19.11 -10.80 7.06
CA THR A 64 -17.73 -10.89 7.57
C THR A 64 -17.23 -12.33 7.60
N THR A 65 -17.97 -13.24 8.25
CA THR A 65 -17.53 -14.63 8.43
C THR A 65 -17.40 -15.40 7.10
N PRO A 66 -18.33 -15.31 6.13
CA PRO A 66 -18.14 -15.96 4.82
C PRO A 66 -16.90 -15.46 4.07
N ILE A 67 -16.69 -14.13 4.06
CA ILE A 67 -15.54 -13.53 3.37
C ILE A 67 -14.23 -13.90 4.07
N GLU A 68 -14.18 -13.81 5.40
CA GLU A 68 -13.02 -14.19 6.22
C GLU A 68 -12.60 -15.63 5.96
N ARG A 69 -13.56 -16.58 5.93
CA ARG A 69 -13.27 -17.99 5.63
C ARG A 69 -12.73 -18.20 4.22
N ALA A 70 -13.22 -17.44 3.24
CA ALA A 70 -12.73 -17.54 1.87
C ALA A 70 -11.30 -17.00 1.72
N ILE A 71 -10.99 -15.89 2.41
CA ILE A 71 -9.68 -15.23 2.37
C ILE A 71 -8.65 -15.97 3.22
N ALA A 72 -9.05 -16.64 4.31
CA ALA A 72 -8.15 -17.45 5.14
C ALA A 72 -7.45 -18.58 4.37
N ALA A 73 -7.98 -18.97 3.21
CA ALA A 73 -7.38 -19.95 2.31
C ALA A 73 -6.62 -19.33 1.12
N ALA A 74 -6.37 -18.01 1.15
CA ALA A 74 -5.54 -17.33 0.17
C ALA A 74 -4.06 -17.45 0.56
N ASP A 75 -3.19 -17.56 -0.44
CA ASP A 75 -1.75 -17.71 -0.23
C ASP A 75 -1.09 -16.38 0.19
N GLY A 76 -0.14 -16.44 1.11
CA GLY A 76 0.62 -15.28 1.60
C GLY A 76 -0.13 -14.33 2.55
N VAL A 77 -1.25 -14.76 3.16
CA VAL A 77 -1.90 -14.06 4.28
C VAL A 77 -1.31 -14.56 5.59
N ASP A 78 -0.78 -13.64 6.41
CA ASP A 78 -0.22 -13.93 7.74
C ASP A 78 -1.34 -14.02 8.79
N TYR A 79 -2.13 -12.95 8.90
CA TYR A 79 -3.30 -12.92 9.77
C TYR A 79 -4.41 -12.03 9.22
N ILE A 80 -5.63 -12.29 9.69
CA ILE A 80 -6.83 -11.54 9.31
C ILE A 80 -7.38 -10.87 10.55
N GLU A 81 -7.68 -9.57 10.43
CA GLU A 81 -8.41 -8.80 11.42
C GLU A 81 -9.72 -8.32 10.80
N SER A 82 -10.84 -8.63 11.44
CA SER A 82 -12.15 -8.23 10.94
C SER A 82 -12.88 -7.37 11.96
N GLU A 83 -13.44 -6.27 11.49
CA GLU A 83 -14.24 -5.36 12.28
C GLU A 83 -15.63 -5.23 11.64
N SER A 84 -16.66 -5.63 12.37
CA SER A 84 -18.06 -5.49 11.92
C SER A 84 -18.72 -4.37 12.70
N ARG A 85 -19.13 -3.32 11.98
CA ARG A 85 -19.89 -2.19 12.53
C ARG A 85 -21.30 -2.23 11.96
N GLN A 86 -22.18 -1.38 12.46
CA GLN A 86 -23.49 -1.18 11.85
C GLN A 86 -23.30 -0.74 10.40
N ASN A 87 -24.05 -1.35 9.48
CA ASN A 87 -24.02 -1.09 8.03
C ASN A 87 -22.74 -1.45 7.28
N VAL A 88 -21.63 -1.83 7.93
CA VAL A 88 -20.34 -2.03 7.23
C VAL A 88 -19.47 -3.10 7.87
N SER A 89 -18.85 -3.91 7.02
CA SER A 89 -17.81 -4.87 7.35
C SER A 89 -16.47 -4.37 6.81
N ILE A 90 -15.45 -4.35 7.66
CA ILE A 90 -14.07 -4.01 7.29
C ILE A 90 -13.20 -5.22 7.64
N ILE A 91 -12.56 -5.82 6.64
CA ILE A 91 -11.66 -6.96 6.81
C ILE A 91 -10.27 -6.54 6.36
N ARG A 92 -9.28 -6.73 7.21
CA ARG A 92 -7.87 -6.43 6.96
C ARG A 92 -7.10 -7.74 6.91
N ALA A 93 -6.68 -8.14 5.73
CA ALA A 93 -5.78 -9.26 5.53
C ALA A 93 -4.34 -8.74 5.49
N ARG A 94 -3.55 -9.05 6.53
CA ARG A 94 -2.13 -8.70 6.57
C ARG A 94 -1.34 -9.74 5.79
N LEU A 95 -0.50 -9.30 4.88
CA LEU A 95 0.33 -10.20 4.07
C LEU A 95 1.65 -10.52 4.79
N GLU A 96 2.23 -11.66 4.42
CA GLU A 96 3.59 -12.03 4.83
C GLU A 96 4.63 -11.02 4.31
N LEU A 97 5.79 -10.96 4.99
CA LEU A 97 6.86 -10.04 4.61
C LEU A 97 7.46 -10.41 3.24
N ASN A 98 7.59 -9.42 2.35
CA ASN A 98 8.06 -9.56 0.96
C ASN A 98 7.09 -10.32 0.02
N GLN A 99 5.81 -10.39 0.38
CA GLN A 99 4.78 -10.90 -0.52
C GLN A 99 4.36 -9.83 -1.54
N ASP A 100 4.19 -10.23 -2.81
CA ASP A 100 3.71 -9.32 -3.86
C ASP A 100 2.24 -8.94 -3.62
N ALA A 101 2.02 -7.67 -3.27
CA ALA A 101 0.70 -7.15 -2.95
C ALA A 101 -0.28 -7.20 -4.14
N ASN A 102 0.18 -7.07 -5.39
CA ASN A 102 -0.69 -7.14 -6.57
C ASN A 102 -1.16 -8.57 -6.83
N ARG A 103 -0.27 -9.54 -6.61
CA ARG A 103 -0.61 -10.96 -6.70
C ARG A 103 -1.61 -11.34 -5.61
N ALA A 104 -1.36 -10.93 -4.38
CA ALA A 104 -2.25 -11.14 -3.25
C ALA A 104 -3.63 -10.49 -3.48
N LEU A 105 -3.67 -9.26 -4.00
CA LEU A 105 -4.91 -8.57 -4.37
C LEU A 105 -5.73 -9.38 -5.38
N SER A 106 -5.08 -9.89 -6.43
CA SER A 106 -5.74 -10.69 -7.47
C SER A 106 -6.30 -12.00 -6.92
N GLU A 107 -5.55 -12.66 -6.03
CA GLU A 107 -5.96 -13.91 -5.42
C GLU A 107 -7.10 -13.72 -4.41
N ILE A 108 -6.98 -12.73 -3.52
CA ILE A 108 -8.03 -12.36 -2.56
C ILE A 108 -9.29 -11.93 -3.31
N GLY A 109 -9.17 -11.11 -4.35
CA GLY A 109 -10.29 -10.73 -5.20
C GLY A 109 -11.01 -11.94 -5.79
N ALA A 110 -10.28 -12.89 -6.38
CA ALA A 110 -10.86 -14.11 -6.92
C ALA A 110 -11.49 -15.04 -5.85
N LYS A 111 -11.06 -14.94 -4.58
CA LYS A 111 -11.65 -15.69 -3.45
C LYS A 111 -12.93 -15.00 -2.99
N VAL A 112 -12.92 -13.68 -2.83
CA VAL A 112 -14.08 -12.85 -2.49
C VAL A 112 -15.18 -13.00 -3.55
N ASP A 113 -14.82 -12.94 -4.84
CA ASP A 113 -15.78 -13.10 -5.93
C ASP A 113 -16.45 -14.48 -5.96
N ARG A 114 -15.80 -15.53 -5.44
CA ARG A 114 -16.39 -16.87 -5.33
C ARG A 114 -17.47 -16.97 -4.27
N VAL A 115 -17.26 -16.36 -3.11
CA VAL A 115 -18.26 -16.31 -2.03
C VAL A 115 -19.28 -15.18 -2.20
N ARG A 116 -19.09 -14.30 -3.18
CA ARG A 116 -20.06 -13.25 -3.51
C ARG A 116 -21.47 -13.78 -3.77
N GLY A 117 -21.59 -14.98 -4.34
CA GLY A 117 -22.88 -15.64 -4.58
C GLY A 117 -23.61 -16.07 -3.30
N ASP A 118 -22.88 -16.22 -2.19
CA ASP A 118 -23.44 -16.59 -0.88
C ASP A 118 -23.81 -15.35 -0.04
N LEU A 119 -23.45 -14.15 -0.49
CA LEU A 119 -23.79 -12.90 0.19
C LEU A 119 -25.26 -12.52 -0.07
N PRO A 120 -25.92 -11.85 0.89
CA PRO A 120 -27.26 -11.30 0.68
C PRO A 120 -27.31 -10.37 -0.55
N PRO A 121 -28.41 -10.38 -1.32
CA PRO A 121 -28.54 -9.53 -2.51
C PRO A 121 -28.61 -8.02 -2.19
N GLU A 122 -28.85 -7.69 -0.93
CA GLU A 122 -28.89 -6.32 -0.39
C GLU A 122 -27.49 -5.78 -0.03
N ALA A 123 -26.46 -6.62 -0.05
CA ALA A 123 -25.08 -6.20 0.23
C ALA A 123 -24.46 -5.54 -1.02
N GLU A 124 -23.69 -4.49 -0.79
CA GLU A 124 -22.93 -3.84 -1.86
C GLU A 124 -21.74 -4.69 -2.29
N VAL A 125 -21.18 -4.35 -3.45
CA VAL A 125 -19.98 -5.01 -3.97
C VAL A 125 -18.80 -4.71 -3.04
N PRO A 126 -18.08 -5.74 -2.55
CA PRO A 126 -16.88 -5.52 -1.76
C PRO A 126 -15.86 -4.68 -2.52
N VAL A 127 -15.42 -3.59 -1.91
CA VAL A 127 -14.30 -2.78 -2.39
C VAL A 127 -13.02 -3.34 -1.79
N ILE A 128 -12.04 -3.63 -2.64
CA ILE A 128 -10.78 -4.25 -2.24
C ILE A 128 -9.65 -3.28 -2.57
N ASP A 129 -9.01 -2.76 -1.54
CA ASP A 129 -7.90 -1.82 -1.64
C ASP A 129 -6.63 -2.41 -1.03
N VAL A 130 -5.48 -1.97 -1.52
CA VAL A 130 -4.17 -2.33 -0.97
C VAL A 130 -3.61 -1.14 -0.23
N GLU A 131 -3.46 -1.28 1.08
CA GLU A 131 -2.79 -0.30 1.93
C GLU A 131 -1.38 -0.79 2.27
N SER A 132 -0.38 -0.08 1.79
CA SER A 132 1.01 -0.33 2.19
C SER A 132 1.26 0.22 3.59
N ALA A 133 2.20 -0.34 4.35
CA ALA A 133 2.58 0.24 5.65
C ALA A 133 2.97 1.74 5.55
N ASP A 134 3.52 2.17 4.41
CA ASP A 134 3.87 3.56 4.14
C ASP A 134 2.66 4.49 3.92
N SER A 135 1.49 3.97 3.50
CA SER A 135 0.30 4.81 3.23
C SER A 135 -0.46 5.22 4.49
N GLN A 136 -0.14 4.63 5.65
CA GLN A 136 -0.72 5.04 6.93
C GLN A 136 -0.25 6.43 7.39
N PHE A 137 0.90 6.89 6.88
CA PHE A 137 1.44 8.21 7.22
C PHE A 137 1.19 9.17 6.05
N ALA A 138 0.29 10.13 6.26
CA ALA A 138 0.09 11.22 5.30
C ALA A 138 1.38 12.02 5.10
N ALA A 139 1.84 12.16 3.86
CA ALA A 139 3.06 12.89 3.54
C ALA A 139 2.94 14.39 3.87
N ALA A 140 1.74 14.96 3.70
CA ALA A 140 1.42 16.33 4.07
C ALA A 140 -0.08 16.47 4.33
N TYR A 141 -0.43 17.39 5.24
CA TYR A 141 -1.80 17.88 5.38
C TYR A 141 -1.89 19.27 4.74
N LEU A 142 -2.80 19.42 3.80
CA LEU A 142 -3.08 20.69 3.14
C LEU A 142 -4.45 21.18 3.60
N SER A 143 -4.51 22.42 4.09
CA SER A 143 -5.77 23.10 4.39
C SER A 143 -6.08 24.13 3.31
N PHE A 144 -7.36 24.23 2.96
CA PHE A 144 -7.84 25.17 1.95
C PHE A 144 -8.85 26.10 2.60
N SER A 145 -8.74 27.39 2.29
CA SER A 145 -9.70 28.40 2.68
C SER A 145 -9.99 29.32 1.49
N SER A 146 -11.22 29.79 1.39
CA SER A 146 -11.65 30.75 0.37
C SER A 146 -12.47 31.85 1.04
N GLY A 147 -12.33 33.08 0.54
CA GLY A 147 -13.14 34.22 0.97
C GLY A 147 -14.43 34.40 0.16
N PHE A 148 -14.65 33.58 -0.87
CA PHE A 148 -15.77 33.72 -1.81
C PHE A 148 -16.54 32.41 -2.07
N LEU A 149 -15.97 31.26 -1.73
CA LEU A 149 -16.65 29.95 -1.80
C LEU A 149 -17.14 29.56 -0.41
N GLU A 150 -18.35 29.03 -0.34
CA GLU A 150 -18.87 28.40 0.87
C GLU A 150 -18.13 27.07 1.15
N GLN A 151 -18.17 26.60 2.40
CA GLN A 151 -17.41 25.42 2.86
C GLN A 151 -17.68 24.16 2.01
N ASN A 152 -18.95 23.94 1.62
CA ASN A 152 -19.39 22.85 0.75
C ASN A 152 -18.86 22.99 -0.68
N GLU A 153 -18.82 24.20 -1.23
CA GLU A 153 -18.30 24.47 -2.57
C GLU A 153 -16.79 24.28 -2.63
N ILE A 154 -16.07 24.60 -1.54
CA ILE A 154 -14.65 24.29 -1.41
C ILE A 154 -14.46 22.77 -1.48
N THR A 155 -15.26 21.98 -0.74
CA THR A 155 -15.18 20.52 -0.78
C THR A 155 -15.49 19.95 -2.17
N ASP A 156 -16.54 20.42 -2.85
CA ASP A 156 -16.87 19.98 -4.22
C ASP A 156 -15.74 20.27 -5.21
N TYR A 157 -15.17 21.49 -5.15
CA TYR A 157 -14.07 21.88 -6.00
C TYR A 157 -12.82 21.01 -5.77
N LEU A 158 -12.48 20.73 -4.52
CA LEU A 158 -11.34 19.89 -4.17
C LEU A 158 -11.51 18.46 -4.67
N VAL A 159 -12.68 17.85 -4.46
CA VAL A 159 -12.95 16.47 -4.90
C VAL A 159 -12.95 16.37 -6.43
N ARG A 160 -13.48 17.36 -7.14
CA ARG A 160 -13.64 17.28 -8.60
C ARG A 160 -12.39 17.67 -9.40
N VAL A 161 -11.58 18.60 -8.90
CA VAL A 161 -10.50 19.23 -9.68
C VAL A 161 -9.11 18.94 -9.11
N VAL A 162 -9.00 18.81 -7.80
CA VAL A 162 -7.70 18.72 -7.11
C VAL A 162 -7.34 17.29 -6.75
N GLN A 163 -8.31 16.48 -6.33
CA GLN A 163 -8.09 15.06 -6.06
C GLN A 163 -7.94 14.30 -7.39
N PRO A 164 -6.77 13.65 -7.64
CA PRO A 164 -6.52 12.88 -8.87
C PRO A 164 -7.28 11.56 -8.92
#